data_AF-A0A7Y2T4R4-F1
#
_entry.id   AF-A0A7Y2T4R4-F1
#
_cell.length_a   1.000
_cell.length_b   1.000
_cell.length_c   1.000
_cell.angle_alpha   90.00
_cell.angle_beta   90.00
_cell.angle_gamma   90.00
#
_symmetry.space_group_name_H-M   'P 1'
#
loop_
_entity.id
_entity.type
_entity.pdbx_description
1 polymer ?
#
loop_
_entity_poly.entity_id
_entity_poly.type
_entity_poly.pdbx_seq_one_letter_code
_entity_poly.pdbx_strand_id
1 'polypeptide(L)'
;MSNQPIIFSEYIKQGIIVAIVIGLALFGFKSYRKHQQKRQVIIELSSHASESAAFEQFYQENARENLFKSMHQIHLGVKLGLTPQEVLDKVMRVDEALFSSDDLTELPIRKTLIRDALLSNFDNCVKLGLFSDASNIATLSKGEFPTIFKGPAIGEQAVIQFIIPSSVLPGVDKLLPNLIISPPTDPSNNASTRINNFEISRAKKLTKSLADAALIERAAHQQVVKFYNELTSTDPTLKPVR
;
A
#
# COMPACT_ATOMS: atom_id res chain seq x y z
N MET A 1 -23.62 71.84 -23.68
CA MET A 1 -23.36 70.72 -24.61
C MET A 1 -22.57 69.66 -23.86
N SER A 2 -23.17 68.48 -23.70
CA SER A 2 -22.63 67.15 -23.36
C SER A 2 -21.44 67.03 -22.40
N ASN A 3 -21.74 66.72 -21.13
CA ASN A 3 -20.82 65.98 -20.24
C ASN A 3 -20.86 64.51 -20.68
N GLN A 4 -19.83 64.02 -21.38
CA GLN A 4 -19.72 62.59 -21.64
C GLN A 4 -19.28 61.87 -20.36
N PRO A 5 -20.08 60.93 -19.83
CA PRO A 5 -19.65 60.12 -18.69
C PRO A 5 -18.47 59.24 -19.11
N ILE A 6 -17.51 59.08 -18.21
CA ILE A 6 -16.23 58.38 -18.41
C ILE A 6 -16.49 56.90 -18.73
N ILE A 7 -16.61 56.58 -20.02
CA ILE A 7 -16.90 55.23 -20.56
C ILE A 7 -15.79 54.22 -20.17
N PHE A 8 -14.57 54.70 -19.92
CA PHE A 8 -13.44 53.88 -19.49
C PHE A 8 -13.69 53.14 -18.16
N SER A 9 -14.51 53.68 -17.25
CA SER A 9 -14.78 53.02 -15.97
C SER A 9 -15.60 51.73 -16.11
N GLU A 10 -16.47 51.62 -17.12
CA GLU A 10 -17.30 50.42 -17.28
C GLU A 10 -16.55 49.29 -17.95
N TYR A 11 -15.73 49.58 -18.97
CA TYR A 11 -14.88 48.58 -19.61
C TYR A 11 -13.82 48.00 -18.66
N ILE A 12 -13.26 48.82 -17.76
CA ILE A 12 -12.33 48.34 -16.72
C ILE A 12 -13.06 47.40 -15.74
N LYS A 13 -14.28 47.77 -15.28
CA LYS A 13 -15.08 46.90 -14.40
C LYS A 13 -15.46 45.59 -15.09
N GLN A 14 -15.88 45.63 -16.34
CA GLN A 14 -16.20 44.43 -17.13
C GLN A 14 -14.95 43.56 -17.36
N GLY A 15 -13.80 44.15 -17.66
CA GLY A 15 -12.53 43.44 -17.79
C GLY A 15 -12.12 42.74 -16.49
N ILE A 16 -12.30 43.38 -15.33
CA ILE A 16 -12.06 42.78 -14.02
C ILE A 16 -13.02 41.60 -13.77
N ILE A 17 -14.31 41.77 -14.07
CA ILE A 17 -15.30 40.69 -13.91
C ILE A 17 -14.96 39.49 -14.78
N VAL A 18 -14.61 39.71 -16.06
CA VAL A 18 -14.19 38.64 -16.97
C VAL A 18 -12.95 37.93 -16.45
N ALA A 19 -11.94 38.67 -15.97
CA ALA A 19 -10.74 38.08 -15.37
C ALA A 19 -11.06 37.23 -14.12
N ILE A 20 -11.99 37.69 -13.26
CA ILE A 20 -12.45 36.92 -12.09
C ILE A 20 -13.15 35.63 -12.53
N VAL A 21 -14.06 35.69 -13.51
CA VAL A 21 -14.78 34.52 -14.03
C VAL A 21 -13.80 33.50 -14.63
N ILE A 22 -12.84 33.95 -15.42
CA ILE A 22 -11.78 33.08 -15.98
C ILE A 22 -10.96 32.45 -14.85
N GLY A 23 -10.58 33.25 -13.84
CA GLY A 23 -9.85 32.75 -12.66
C GLY A 23 -10.60 31.66 -11.92
N LEU A 24 -11.89 31.86 -11.65
CA LEU A 24 -12.76 30.86 -11.02
C LEU A 24 -12.94 29.61 -11.88
N ALA A 25 -13.10 29.76 -13.19
CA ALA A 25 -13.22 28.64 -14.12
C ALA A 25 -11.94 27.78 -14.16
N LEU A 26 -10.77 28.41 -14.25
CA LEU A 26 -9.48 27.71 -14.22
C LEU A 26 -9.24 27.00 -12.89
N PHE A 27 -9.59 27.65 -11.78
CA PHE A 27 -9.48 27.04 -10.45
C PHE A 27 -10.43 25.83 -10.30
N GLY A 28 -11.70 25.99 -10.70
CA GLY A 28 -12.70 24.92 -10.70
C GLY A 28 -12.27 23.73 -11.56
N PHE A 29 -11.76 24.00 -12.77
CA PHE A 29 -11.26 22.96 -13.66
C PHE A 29 -10.06 22.20 -13.08
N LYS A 30 -9.09 22.92 -12.49
CA LYS A 30 -7.93 22.30 -11.83
C LYS A 30 -8.35 21.43 -10.65
N SER A 31 -9.27 21.94 -9.82
CA SER A 31 -9.80 21.20 -8.66
C SER A 31 -10.54 19.94 -9.11
N TYR A 32 -11.43 20.06 -10.11
CA TYR A 32 -12.16 18.94 -10.68
C TYR A 32 -11.23 17.87 -11.24
N ARG A 33 -10.20 18.26 -12.02
CA ARG A 33 -9.20 17.31 -12.53
C ARG A 33 -8.45 16.59 -11.42
N LYS A 34 -8.06 17.30 -10.36
CA LYS A 34 -7.40 16.70 -9.19
C LYS A 34 -8.31 15.71 -8.47
N HIS A 35 -9.61 16.03 -8.34
CA HIS A 35 -10.59 15.10 -7.78
C HIS A 35 -10.77 13.84 -8.63
N GLN A 36 -10.82 13.98 -9.95
CA GLN A 36 -10.90 12.84 -10.86
C GLN A 36 -9.66 11.94 -10.76
N GLN A 37 -8.45 12.53 -10.71
CA GLN A 37 -7.21 11.78 -10.50
C GLN A 37 -7.21 11.02 -9.17
N LYS A 38 -7.64 11.66 -8.08
CA LYS A 38 -7.78 10.98 -6.79
C LYS A 38 -8.73 9.79 -6.89
N ARG A 39 -9.88 9.96 -7.54
CA ARG A 39 -10.87 8.89 -7.73
C ARG A 39 -10.31 7.72 -8.55
N GLN A 40 -9.58 8.01 -9.62
CA GLN A 40 -8.94 6.99 -10.45
C GLN A 40 -7.94 6.16 -9.65
N VAL A 41 -7.09 6.81 -8.84
CA VAL A 41 -6.16 6.10 -7.95
C VAL A 41 -6.90 5.16 -7.00
N ILE A 42 -8.01 5.61 -6.40
CA ILE A 42 -8.81 4.78 -5.50
C ILE A 42 -9.42 3.58 -6.22
N ILE A 43 -9.93 3.75 -7.45
CA ILE A 43 -10.53 2.67 -8.24
C ILE A 43 -9.48 1.64 -8.69
N GLU A 44 -8.33 2.10 -9.17
CA GLU A 44 -7.24 1.22 -9.59
C GLU A 44 -6.68 0.44 -8.40
N LEU A 45 -6.46 1.13 -7.27
CA LEU A 45 -6.00 0.48 -6.04
C LEU A 45 -7.05 -0.47 -5.45
N SER A 46 -8.35 -0.19 -5.54
CA SER A 46 -9.38 -1.12 -5.08
C SER A 46 -9.42 -2.41 -5.90
N SER A 47 -9.09 -2.33 -7.19
CA SER A 47 -8.92 -3.55 -8.01
C SER A 47 -7.74 -4.39 -7.52
N HIS A 48 -6.57 -3.78 -7.31
CA HIS A 48 -5.36 -4.47 -6.84
C HIS A 48 -5.43 -4.93 -5.38
N ALA A 49 -6.25 -4.27 -4.56
CA ALA A 49 -6.43 -4.56 -3.14
C ALA A 49 -7.77 -5.26 -2.84
N SER A 50 -8.47 -5.77 -3.86
CA SER A 50 -9.67 -6.58 -3.67
C SER A 50 -9.35 -7.88 -2.94
N GLU A 51 -10.33 -8.49 -2.28
CA GLU A 51 -10.12 -9.77 -1.58
C GLU A 51 -9.62 -10.87 -2.53
N SER A 52 -10.17 -10.97 -3.75
CA SER A 52 -9.68 -11.91 -4.76
C SER A 52 -8.26 -11.60 -5.21
N ALA A 53 -7.91 -10.31 -5.38
CA ALA A 53 -6.54 -9.91 -5.70
C ALA A 53 -5.55 -10.24 -4.57
N ALA A 54 -5.99 -10.18 -3.31
CA ALA A 54 -5.15 -10.36 -2.14
C ALA A 54 -5.04 -11.81 -1.65
N PHE A 55 -6.06 -12.65 -1.86
CA PHE A 55 -6.16 -13.97 -1.25
C PHE A 55 -6.33 -15.12 -2.23
N GLU A 56 -6.79 -14.87 -3.45
CA GLU A 56 -7.20 -15.92 -4.40
C GLU A 56 -6.31 -15.98 -5.64
N GLN A 57 -5.05 -15.51 -5.52
CA GLN A 57 -4.11 -15.54 -6.62
C GLN A 57 -3.66 -16.98 -6.93
N PHE A 58 -3.72 -17.36 -8.21
CA PHE A 58 -3.24 -18.65 -8.67
C PHE A 58 -1.71 -18.75 -8.69
N TYR A 59 -1.03 -17.63 -9.00
CA TYR A 59 0.43 -17.56 -9.16
C TYR A 59 1.04 -16.50 -8.23
N GLN A 60 2.20 -16.83 -7.65
CA GLN A 60 2.98 -15.92 -6.82
C GLN A 60 3.35 -14.63 -7.56
N GLU A 61 3.66 -14.73 -8.86
CA GLU A 61 4.03 -13.59 -9.68
C GLU A 61 2.92 -12.53 -9.75
N ASN A 62 1.66 -12.97 -9.87
CA ASN A 62 0.54 -12.05 -9.90
C ASN A 62 0.37 -11.31 -8.56
N ALA A 63 0.55 -12.03 -7.44
CA ALA A 63 0.48 -11.43 -6.10
C ALA A 63 1.60 -10.39 -5.91
N ARG A 64 2.81 -10.68 -6.39
CA ARG A 64 3.96 -9.77 -6.41
C ARG A 64 3.68 -8.53 -7.26
N GLU A 65 3.24 -8.72 -8.50
CA GLU A 65 2.91 -7.60 -9.39
C GLU A 65 1.85 -6.69 -8.78
N ASN A 66 0.79 -7.28 -8.22
CA ASN A 66 -0.28 -6.53 -7.55
C ASN A 66 0.23 -5.73 -6.36
N LEU A 67 1.17 -6.28 -5.57
CA LEU A 67 1.78 -5.56 -4.47
C LEU A 67 2.52 -4.31 -4.97
N PHE A 68 3.39 -4.43 -5.98
CA PHE A 68 4.14 -3.29 -6.51
C PHE A 68 3.23 -2.26 -7.19
N LYS A 69 2.24 -2.70 -7.97
CA LYS A 69 1.21 -1.82 -8.55
C LYS A 69 0.44 -1.08 -7.46
N SER A 70 0.12 -1.75 -6.34
CA SER A 70 -0.51 -1.12 -5.19
C SER A 70 0.38 -0.04 -4.56
N MET A 71 1.68 -0.29 -4.42
CA MET A 71 2.64 0.72 -3.92
C MET A 71 2.70 1.95 -4.82
N HIS A 72 2.68 1.75 -6.13
CA HIS A 72 2.59 2.84 -7.11
C HIS A 72 1.31 3.68 -6.91
N GLN A 73 0.15 3.04 -6.79
CA GLN A 73 -1.12 3.75 -6.60
C GLN A 73 -1.17 4.53 -5.28
N ILE A 74 -0.70 3.92 -4.17
CA ILE A 74 -0.61 4.64 -2.89
C ILE A 74 0.30 5.87 -3.04
N HIS A 75 1.44 5.73 -3.74
CA HIS A 75 2.32 6.86 -4.01
C HIS A 75 1.65 7.97 -4.83
N LEU A 76 0.89 7.63 -5.87
CA LEU A 76 0.11 8.61 -6.63
C LEU A 76 -0.92 9.34 -5.75
N GLY A 77 -1.61 8.60 -4.88
CA GLY A 77 -2.53 9.18 -3.90
C GLY A 77 -1.83 10.18 -2.98
N VAL A 78 -0.63 9.86 -2.51
CA VAL A 78 0.20 10.75 -1.70
C VAL A 78 0.62 12.00 -2.48
N LYS A 79 1.03 11.87 -3.74
CA LYS A 79 1.36 13.01 -4.62
C LYS A 79 0.15 13.93 -4.86
N LEU A 80 -1.06 13.41 -4.79
CA LEU A 80 -2.30 14.19 -4.89
C LEU A 80 -2.71 14.84 -3.55
N GLY A 81 -1.90 14.69 -2.49
CA GLY A 81 -2.12 15.30 -1.18
C GLY A 81 -3.12 14.53 -0.33
N LEU A 82 -3.03 13.20 -0.32
CA LEU A 82 -3.65 12.33 0.67
C LEU A 82 -2.54 11.69 1.52
N THR A 83 -2.87 11.20 2.72
CA THR A 83 -1.95 10.31 3.45
C THR A 83 -2.10 8.87 2.93
N PRO A 84 -1.09 7.98 3.11
CA PRO A 84 -1.22 6.57 2.75
C PRO A 84 -2.43 5.90 3.43
N GLN A 85 -2.68 6.27 4.69
CA GLN A 85 -3.82 5.77 5.46
C GLN A 85 -5.15 6.27 4.87
N GLU A 86 -5.27 7.55 4.54
CA GLU A 86 -6.47 8.09 3.89
C GLU A 86 -6.76 7.44 2.53
N VAL A 87 -5.71 7.13 1.76
CA VAL A 87 -5.86 6.40 0.49
C VAL A 87 -6.46 5.03 0.75
N LEU A 88 -5.87 4.26 1.67
CA LEU A 88 -6.30 2.89 1.91
C LEU A 88 -7.65 2.81 2.64
N ASP A 89 -7.95 3.72 3.57
CA ASP A 89 -9.26 3.78 4.23
C ASP A 89 -10.37 4.06 3.20
N LYS A 90 -10.10 4.89 2.19
CA LYS A 90 -11.03 5.10 1.07
C LYS A 90 -11.17 3.84 0.21
N VAL A 91 -10.07 3.17 -0.11
CA VAL A 91 -10.06 1.93 -0.90
C VAL A 91 -10.87 0.82 -0.22
N MET A 92 -10.66 0.59 1.07
CA MET A 92 -11.35 -0.47 1.81
C MET A 92 -12.86 -0.22 1.92
N ARG A 93 -13.31 1.03 1.73
CA ARG A 93 -14.71 1.46 1.85
C ARG A 93 -15.39 1.75 0.51
N VAL A 94 -14.73 1.50 -0.64
CA VAL A 94 -15.33 1.75 -1.97
C VAL A 94 -16.67 1.02 -2.14
N ASP A 95 -16.76 -0.22 -1.66
CA ASP A 95 -17.98 -1.04 -1.78
C ASP A 95 -19.04 -0.71 -0.71
N GLU A 96 -18.62 -0.16 0.43
CA GLU A 96 -19.51 0.15 1.57
C GLU A 96 -20.27 1.47 1.37
N ALA A 97 -19.70 2.39 0.59
CA ALA A 97 -20.34 3.67 0.24
C ALA A 97 -21.66 3.52 -0.55
N LEU A 98 -21.97 2.32 -1.07
CA LEU A 98 -23.23 2.02 -1.74
C LEU A 98 -24.36 1.60 -0.78
N PHE A 99 -24.05 1.21 0.47
CA PHE A 99 -25.03 0.51 1.33
C PHE A 99 -25.13 1.00 2.79
N SER A 100 -24.38 2.01 3.24
CA SER A 100 -24.55 2.50 4.61
C SER A 100 -24.40 4.02 4.77
N SER A 101 -25.44 4.63 5.33
CA SER A 101 -25.41 5.96 5.96
C SER A 101 -24.62 5.90 7.25
N ASP A 102 -23.63 6.78 7.42
CA ASP A 102 -22.98 7.14 8.68
C ASP A 102 -22.89 6.02 9.72
N ASP A 103 -21.86 5.17 9.64
CA ASP A 103 -21.33 4.57 10.86
C ASP A 103 -19.84 4.26 10.75
N LEU A 104 -19.14 4.50 11.85
CA LEU A 104 -17.73 4.15 12.10
C LEU A 104 -17.58 2.64 12.29
N THR A 105 -18.15 1.84 11.39
CA THR A 105 -18.12 0.38 11.47
C THR A 105 -16.69 -0.09 11.34
N GLU A 106 -16.28 -0.99 12.24
CA GLU A 106 -14.98 -1.65 12.19
C GLU A 106 -14.83 -2.39 10.85
N LEU A 107 -13.67 -2.21 10.18
CA LEU A 107 -13.42 -2.86 8.90
C LEU A 107 -13.41 -4.39 9.08
N PRO A 108 -14.02 -5.16 8.16
CA PRO A 108 -13.90 -6.61 8.14
C PRO A 108 -12.43 -7.06 8.26
N ILE A 109 -12.17 -8.15 9.00
CA ILE A 109 -10.81 -8.63 9.31
C ILE A 109 -9.96 -8.79 8.03
N ARG A 110 -10.57 -9.31 6.95
CA ARG A 110 -9.91 -9.49 5.65
C ARG A 110 -9.43 -8.16 5.05
N LYS A 111 -10.27 -7.13 5.03
CA LYS A 111 -9.89 -5.78 4.56
C LYS A 111 -8.82 -5.17 5.46
N THR A 112 -8.92 -5.34 6.77
CA THR A 112 -7.91 -4.89 7.72
C THR A 112 -6.54 -5.53 7.44
N LEU A 113 -6.50 -6.85 7.15
CA LEU A 113 -5.25 -7.53 6.77
C LEU A 113 -4.61 -6.97 5.51
N ILE A 114 -5.41 -6.71 4.47
CA ILE A 114 -4.92 -6.11 3.22
C ILE A 114 -4.38 -4.71 3.51
N ARG A 115 -5.14 -3.87 4.22
CA ARG A 115 -4.74 -2.51 4.56
C ARG A 115 -3.42 -2.47 5.32
N ASP A 116 -3.31 -3.26 6.37
CA ASP A 116 -2.13 -3.24 7.25
C ASP A 116 -0.88 -3.75 6.50
N ALA A 117 -1.04 -4.75 5.62
CA ALA A 117 0.03 -5.23 4.78
C ALA A 117 0.50 -4.20 3.75
N LEU A 118 -0.43 -3.51 3.09
CA LEU A 118 -0.11 -2.44 2.14
C LEU A 118 0.55 -1.24 2.84
N LEU A 119 0.08 -0.85 4.03
CA LEU A 119 0.72 0.20 4.82
C LEU A 119 2.16 -0.16 5.21
N SER A 120 2.38 -1.37 5.72
CA SER A 120 3.72 -1.83 6.10
C SER A 120 4.66 -1.87 4.89
N ASN A 121 4.19 -2.32 3.73
CA ASN A 121 4.99 -2.35 2.51
C ASN A 121 5.26 -0.96 1.95
N PHE A 122 4.32 -0.03 2.09
CA PHE A 122 4.53 1.36 1.67
C PHE A 122 5.63 2.02 2.50
N ASP A 123 5.61 1.80 3.81
CA ASP A 123 6.68 2.27 4.71
C ASP A 123 8.06 1.68 4.32
N ASN A 124 8.11 0.38 3.99
CA ASN A 124 9.33 -0.24 3.46
C ASN A 124 9.79 0.42 2.15
N CYS A 125 8.88 0.71 1.22
CA CYS A 125 9.21 1.40 -0.03
C CYS A 125 9.80 2.80 0.24
N VAL A 126 9.26 3.54 1.21
CA VAL A 126 9.78 4.85 1.61
C VAL A 126 11.19 4.73 2.19
N LYS A 127 11.41 3.76 3.09
CA LYS A 127 12.71 3.49 3.73
C LYS A 127 13.79 3.09 2.72
N LEU A 128 13.44 2.26 1.75
CA LEU A 128 14.32 1.82 0.65
C LEU A 128 14.48 2.87 -0.45
N GLY A 129 13.73 3.97 -0.39
CA GLY A 129 13.80 5.04 -1.37
C GLY A 129 13.22 4.66 -2.74
N LEU A 130 12.28 3.70 -2.80
CA LEU A 130 11.76 3.18 -4.07
C LEU A 130 10.98 4.23 -4.88
N PHE A 131 10.50 5.29 -4.23
CA PHE A 131 9.80 6.40 -4.87
C PHE A 131 10.70 7.60 -5.22
N SER A 132 12.03 7.46 -5.08
CA SER A 132 12.96 8.60 -5.23
C SER A 132 13.27 8.94 -6.69
N ASP A 133 13.05 7.99 -7.59
CA ASP A 133 13.39 8.11 -9.01
C ASP A 133 12.19 7.79 -9.92
N ALA A 134 12.11 8.50 -11.06
CA ALA A 134 10.99 8.39 -11.99
C ALA A 134 10.98 7.06 -12.75
N SER A 135 12.15 6.50 -13.08
CA SER A 135 12.26 5.17 -13.67
C SER A 135 11.71 4.14 -12.69
N ASN A 136 12.06 4.26 -11.41
CA ASN A 136 11.59 3.34 -10.37
C ASN A 136 10.08 3.41 -10.13
N ILE A 137 9.49 4.62 -10.20
CA ILE A 137 8.03 4.80 -10.15
C ILE A 137 7.35 4.12 -11.35
N ALA A 138 7.96 4.16 -12.54
CA ALA A 138 7.46 3.47 -13.73
C ALA A 138 7.65 1.94 -13.65
N THR A 139 8.71 1.46 -13.02
CA THR A 139 8.91 0.03 -12.73
C THR A 139 7.81 -0.48 -11.79
N LEU A 140 7.51 0.27 -10.72
CA LEU A 140 6.43 -0.06 -9.80
C LEU A 140 5.05 -0.10 -10.48
N SER A 141 4.77 0.81 -11.42
CA SER A 141 3.49 0.82 -12.14
C SER A 141 3.29 -0.41 -13.04
N LYS A 142 4.40 -1.03 -13.49
CA LYS A 142 4.38 -2.28 -14.25
C LYS A 142 4.31 -3.53 -13.38
N GLY A 143 4.53 -3.41 -12.07
CA GLY A 143 4.63 -4.56 -11.16
C GLY A 143 6.00 -5.23 -11.16
N GLU A 144 7.03 -4.55 -11.66
CA GLU A 144 8.39 -5.07 -11.78
C GLU A 144 9.23 -4.74 -10.54
N PHE A 145 10.39 -5.41 -10.39
CA PHE A 145 11.28 -5.20 -9.25
C PHE A 145 12.03 -3.86 -9.34
N PRO A 146 11.81 -2.92 -8.40
CA PRO A 146 12.49 -1.62 -8.40
C PRO A 146 13.91 -1.70 -7.83
N THR A 147 14.75 -0.73 -8.18
CA THR A 147 16.09 -0.53 -7.62
C THR A 147 16.03 0.24 -6.30
N ILE A 148 16.88 -0.11 -5.34
CA ILE A 148 16.96 0.54 -4.03
C ILE A 148 17.83 1.80 -4.12
N PHE A 149 17.36 2.91 -3.55
CA PHE A 149 18.04 4.22 -3.57
C PHE A 149 18.39 4.76 -2.19
N LYS A 150 18.02 4.06 -1.11
CA LYS A 150 18.35 4.43 0.27
C LYS A 150 18.75 3.20 1.09
N GLY A 151 19.72 3.37 1.98
CA GLY A 151 20.17 2.34 2.91
C GLY A 151 21.45 1.62 2.45
N PRO A 152 21.77 0.46 3.05
CA PRO A 152 23.01 -0.27 2.78
C PRO A 152 23.04 -0.99 1.42
N ALA A 153 21.87 -1.35 0.88
CA ALA A 153 21.73 -2.09 -0.38
C ALA A 153 21.45 -1.19 -1.60
N ILE A 154 22.01 0.02 -1.64
CA ILE A 154 21.79 0.97 -2.75
C ILE A 154 22.30 0.38 -4.07
N GLY A 155 21.51 0.53 -5.13
CA GLY A 155 21.83 0.03 -6.46
C GLY A 155 21.38 -1.42 -6.72
N GLU A 156 20.97 -2.14 -5.67
CA GLU A 156 20.45 -3.49 -5.78
C GLU A 156 18.94 -3.50 -6.08
N GLN A 157 18.43 -4.60 -6.63
CA GLN A 157 16.99 -4.77 -6.83
C GLN A 157 16.31 -5.19 -5.52
N ALA A 158 15.19 -4.54 -5.19
CA ALA A 158 14.34 -4.99 -4.10
C ALA A 158 13.76 -6.37 -4.40
N VAL A 159 13.54 -7.16 -3.36
CA VAL A 159 12.95 -8.50 -3.46
C VAL A 159 11.69 -8.61 -2.61
N ILE A 160 10.86 -9.59 -2.94
CA ILE A 160 9.73 -9.98 -2.09
C ILE A 160 10.16 -11.14 -1.19
N GLN A 161 10.14 -10.89 0.11
CA GLN A 161 10.29 -11.89 1.15
C GLN A 161 8.92 -12.26 1.73
N PHE A 162 8.87 -13.33 2.51
CA PHE A 162 7.65 -13.86 3.10
C PHE A 162 7.71 -13.82 4.63
N ILE A 163 6.60 -13.44 5.27
CA ILE A 163 6.46 -13.52 6.73
C ILE A 163 6.41 -14.99 7.17
N ILE A 164 5.66 -15.81 6.44
CA ILE A 164 5.52 -17.25 6.63
C ILE A 164 6.05 -17.91 5.35
N PRO A 165 7.07 -18.78 5.43
CA PRO A 165 7.58 -19.47 4.26
C PRO A 165 6.60 -20.55 3.78
N SER A 166 6.55 -20.76 2.46
CA SER A 166 5.68 -21.77 1.83
C SER A 166 6.04 -23.21 2.24
N SER A 167 7.27 -23.46 2.69
CA SER A 167 7.69 -24.74 3.27
C SER A 167 6.97 -25.08 4.58
N VAL A 168 6.45 -24.08 5.30
CA VAL A 168 5.69 -24.25 6.53
C VAL A 168 4.20 -24.26 6.26
N LEU A 169 3.73 -23.38 5.37
CA LEU A 169 2.32 -23.28 4.98
C LEU A 169 2.18 -23.15 3.46
N PRO A 170 1.83 -24.23 2.75
CA PRO A 170 1.69 -24.19 1.29
C PRO A 170 0.65 -23.17 0.81
N GLY A 171 0.98 -22.41 -0.24
CA GLY A 171 0.08 -21.42 -0.85
C GLY A 171 0.06 -20.04 -0.18
N VAL A 172 0.70 -19.90 0.99
CA VAL A 172 0.79 -18.61 1.71
C VAL A 172 1.63 -17.56 0.97
N ASP A 173 2.51 -18.00 0.07
CA ASP A 173 3.35 -17.20 -0.82
C ASP A 173 2.55 -16.42 -1.86
N LYS A 174 1.27 -16.75 -2.04
CA LYS A 174 0.35 -16.07 -2.96
C LYS A 174 -0.55 -15.04 -2.25
N LEU A 175 -0.51 -15.01 -0.92
CA LEU A 175 -1.33 -14.11 -0.12
C LEU A 175 -0.63 -12.77 0.04
N LEU A 176 -1.27 -11.70 -0.41
CA LEU A 176 -0.71 -10.35 -0.33
C LEU A 176 -0.29 -9.98 1.11
N PRO A 177 -1.05 -10.31 2.18
CA PRO A 177 -0.62 -10.00 3.54
C PRO A 177 0.63 -10.71 4.03
N ASN A 178 1.08 -11.75 3.33
CA ASN A 178 2.30 -12.48 3.65
C ASN A 178 3.55 -11.89 2.97
N LEU A 179 3.37 -10.98 2.00
CA LEU A 179 4.46 -10.43 1.18
C LEU A 179 5.13 -9.23 1.87
N ILE A 180 6.46 -9.15 1.76
CA ILE A 180 7.29 -8.06 2.29
C ILE A 180 8.26 -7.57 1.20
N ILE A 181 8.19 -6.30 0.85
CA ILE A 181 9.21 -5.60 0.06
C ILE A 181 10.41 -5.34 0.97
N SER A 182 11.57 -5.82 0.55
CA SER A 182 12.79 -5.86 1.37
C SER A 182 14.04 -5.77 0.49
N PRO A 183 15.20 -5.41 1.06
CA PRO A 183 16.47 -5.59 0.37
C PRO A 183 16.76 -7.07 0.13
N PRO A 184 17.58 -7.42 -0.88
CA PRO A 184 18.03 -8.78 -1.06
C PRO A 184 18.79 -9.25 0.17
N THR A 185 18.57 -10.50 0.56
CA THR A 185 19.30 -11.10 1.68
C THR A 185 20.72 -11.38 1.23
N ASP A 186 21.70 -10.78 1.90
CA ASP A 186 23.11 -11.03 1.65
C ASP A 186 23.48 -12.48 2.07
N PRO A 187 23.83 -13.37 1.12
CA PRO A 187 24.17 -14.75 1.43
C PRO A 187 25.50 -14.88 2.21
N SER A 188 26.32 -13.82 2.28
CA SER A 188 27.59 -13.80 3.02
C SER A 188 27.44 -13.35 4.47
N ASN A 189 26.33 -12.69 4.82
CA ASN A 189 26.02 -12.33 6.19
C ASN A 189 25.39 -13.52 6.92
N ASN A 190 26.22 -14.29 7.63
CA ASN A 190 25.78 -15.33 8.59
C ASN A 190 24.91 -14.78 9.74
N ALA A 191 24.68 -13.46 9.82
CA ALA A 191 23.70 -12.84 10.71
C ALA A 191 22.25 -13.01 10.21
N SER A 192 22.05 -13.33 8.92
CA SER A 192 20.75 -13.44 8.24
C SER A 192 20.03 -14.78 8.44
N THR A 193 20.62 -15.73 9.19
CA THR A 193 20.03 -17.07 9.42
C THR A 193 19.28 -17.16 10.74
N ARG A 194 19.36 -16.14 11.61
CA ARG A 194 18.62 -16.12 12.88
C ARG A 194 17.35 -15.31 12.73
N ILE A 195 16.25 -16.01 12.46
CA ILE A 195 14.90 -15.44 12.55
C ILE A 195 14.75 -14.77 13.92
N ASN A 196 14.47 -13.47 13.95
CA ASN A 196 14.37 -12.71 15.20
C ASN A 196 13.01 -12.95 15.88
N ASN A 197 12.94 -12.84 17.21
CA ASN A 197 11.70 -12.85 17.99
C ASN A 197 10.59 -11.93 17.43
N PHE A 198 10.97 -10.79 16.85
CA PHE A 198 10.02 -9.91 16.18
C PHE A 198 9.39 -10.54 14.94
N GLU A 199 10.17 -11.23 14.12
CA GLU A 199 9.70 -11.93 12.92
C GLU A 199 8.84 -13.13 13.31
N ILE A 200 9.23 -13.88 14.34
CA ILE A 200 8.43 -14.96 14.91
C ILE A 200 7.09 -14.45 15.42
N SER A 201 7.10 -13.35 16.17
CA SER A 201 5.88 -12.72 16.70
C SER A 201 4.98 -12.23 15.57
N ARG A 202 5.57 -11.62 14.54
CA ARG A 202 4.86 -11.17 13.33
C ARG A 202 4.21 -12.35 12.61
N ALA A 203 4.94 -13.44 12.42
CA ALA A 203 4.43 -14.64 11.76
C ALA A 203 3.28 -15.26 12.54
N LYS A 204 3.44 -15.47 13.86
CA LYS A 204 2.36 -15.98 14.72
C LYS A 204 1.11 -15.10 14.70
N LYS A 205 1.29 -13.77 14.74
CA LYS A 205 0.18 -12.81 14.65
C LYS A 205 -0.53 -12.91 13.30
N LEU A 206 0.23 -12.93 12.20
CA LEU A 206 -0.33 -13.06 10.85
C LEU A 206 -1.11 -14.38 10.71
N THR A 207 -0.52 -15.52 11.10
CA THR A 207 -1.20 -16.81 11.01
C THR A 207 -2.48 -16.83 11.82
N LYS A 208 -2.50 -16.24 13.01
CA LYS A 208 -3.73 -16.11 13.80
C LYS A 208 -4.79 -15.32 13.03
N SER A 209 -4.44 -14.15 12.49
CA SER A 209 -5.38 -13.33 11.73
C SER A 209 -5.88 -14.02 10.45
N LEU A 210 -5.03 -14.80 9.77
CA LEU A 210 -5.46 -15.62 8.62
C LEU A 210 -6.49 -16.68 9.03
N ALA A 211 -6.31 -17.31 10.19
CA ALA A 211 -7.27 -18.29 10.72
C ALA A 211 -8.58 -17.62 11.16
N ASP A 212 -8.49 -16.48 11.84
CA ASP A 212 -9.65 -15.68 12.27
C ASP A 212 -10.45 -15.17 11.06
N ALA A 213 -9.78 -14.89 9.93
CA ALA A 213 -10.39 -14.52 8.65
C ALA A 213 -10.91 -15.71 7.82
N ALA A 214 -10.83 -16.95 8.35
CA ALA A 214 -11.17 -18.19 7.66
C ALA A 214 -10.44 -18.35 6.30
N LEU A 215 -9.20 -17.84 6.20
CA LEU A 215 -8.34 -18.02 5.03
C LEU A 215 -7.48 -19.28 5.14
N ILE A 216 -7.30 -19.78 6.36
CA ILE A 216 -6.60 -21.04 6.65
C ILE A 216 -7.35 -21.81 7.72
N GLU A 217 -7.16 -23.13 7.75
CA GLU A 217 -7.72 -23.98 8.80
C GLU A 217 -7.00 -23.80 10.14
N ARG A 218 -7.71 -24.10 11.24
CA ARG A 218 -7.12 -24.07 12.60
C ARG A 218 -5.93 -25.02 12.75
N ALA A 219 -5.94 -26.16 12.05
CA ALA A 219 -4.83 -27.10 12.05
C ALA A 219 -3.56 -26.50 11.41
N ALA A 220 -3.72 -25.79 10.28
CA ALA A 220 -2.64 -25.07 9.63
C ALA A 220 -2.04 -23.98 10.53
N HIS A 221 -2.89 -23.26 11.29
CA HIS A 221 -2.42 -22.32 12.30
C HIS A 221 -1.54 -22.98 13.37
N GLN A 222 -1.98 -24.13 13.91
CA GLN A 222 -1.23 -24.87 14.92
C GLN A 222 0.12 -25.38 14.39
N GLN A 223 0.18 -25.82 13.14
CA GLN A 223 1.43 -26.25 12.49
C GLN A 223 2.48 -25.13 12.45
N VAL A 224 2.07 -23.93 12.02
CA VAL A 224 2.97 -22.77 11.97
C VAL A 224 3.44 -22.37 13.37
N VAL A 225 2.53 -22.35 14.35
CA VAL A 225 2.88 -22.02 15.74
C VAL A 225 3.87 -23.04 16.32
N LYS A 226 3.66 -24.33 16.05
CA LYS A 226 4.56 -25.41 16.48
C LYS A 226 5.96 -25.24 15.88
N PHE A 227 6.04 -25.02 14.57
CA PHE A 227 7.32 -24.78 13.87
C PHE A 227 8.15 -23.66 14.53
N TYR A 228 7.52 -22.51 14.80
CA TYR A 228 8.22 -21.39 15.43
C TYR A 228 8.53 -21.60 16.93
N ASN A 229 7.74 -22.41 17.65
CA ASN A 229 8.04 -22.78 19.02
C ASN A 229 9.24 -23.74 19.10
N GLU A 230 9.37 -24.65 18.15
CA GLU A 230 10.52 -25.55 18.06
C GLU A 230 11.79 -24.76 17.73
N LEU A 231 11.74 -23.82 16.78
CA LEU A 231 12.85 -22.90 16.48
C LEU A 231 13.35 -22.14 17.73
N THR A 232 12.44 -21.56 18.52
CA THR A 232 12.80 -20.83 19.75
C THR A 232 13.28 -21.73 20.89
N SER A 233 12.87 -23.00 20.91
CA SER A 233 13.34 -23.98 21.89
C SER A 233 14.74 -24.50 21.58
N THR A 234 15.13 -24.47 20.30
CA THR A 234 16.40 -25.01 19.80
C THR A 234 17.52 -23.95 19.77
N ASP A 235 17.18 -22.65 19.73
CA ASP A 235 18.14 -21.53 19.86
C ASP A 235 17.89 -20.71 21.15
N PRO A 236 18.72 -20.88 22.21
CA PRO A 236 18.53 -20.20 23.49
C PRO A 236 18.72 -18.68 23.43
N THR A 237 19.21 -18.12 22.30
CA THR A 237 19.32 -16.66 22.09
C THR A 237 18.01 -16.02 21.64
N LEU A 238 17.00 -16.83 21.24
CA LEU A 238 15.66 -16.40 20.81
C LEU A 238 14.60 -16.53 21.92
N LYS A 239 15.00 -16.46 23.20
CA LYS A 239 14.00 -16.45 24.29
C LYS A 239 13.16 -15.17 24.21
N PRO A 240 11.83 -15.26 24.38
CA PRO A 240 10.98 -14.09 24.39
C PRO A 240 11.37 -13.17 25.55
N VAL A 241 11.52 -11.87 25.24
CA VAL A 241 11.57 -10.82 26.27
C VAL A 241 10.21 -10.84 26.96
N ARG A 242 10.21 -11.17 28.26
CA ARG A 242 9.00 -11.18 29.10
C ARG A 242 8.46 -9.77 29.31
#